data_AF-A0A0F7TL29-F1
#
_entry.id   AF-A0A0F7TL29-F1
#
_cell.length_a   1.000
_cell.length_b   1.000
_cell.length_c   1.000
_cell.angle_alpha   90.00
_cell.angle_beta   90.00
_cell.angle_gamma   90.00
#
_symmetry.space_group_name_H-M   'P 1'
#
loop_
_entity.id
_entity.type
_entity.pdbx_description
1 polymer ?
#
loop_
_entity_poly.entity_id
_entity_poly.type
_entity_poly.pdbx_seq_one_letter_code
_entity_poly.pdbx_strand_id
1 'polypeptide(L)'
;MDHIYREIFDKPFFFVPYRIAGCYGEGKDQKNDGLAHGVQFQSTLDDILGEILRGNPEGGHAWRSQLLRLLDPILRTDKDEPPQLETTKRRSQTAQEEATKDIIQYFMTGSAAHIICTPLKDAKAIGELERIFRTAVHMSHKLWLRRSSLEIQTLQELPSHFNSGHVLLRPHSLHSNALTDNGAALDGQPIRIVVQPAILVRGKSDGSEYEHAVVLKPAVVWMG
;
A
#
# COMPACT_ATOMS: atom_id res chain seq x y z
N MET A 1 -15.63 -4.87 22.62
CA MET A 1 -14.37 -4.33 22.06
C MET A 1 -14.70 -3.07 21.28
N ASP A 2 -13.83 -2.05 21.33
CA ASP A 2 -14.09 -0.72 20.79
C ASP A 2 -14.18 -0.73 19.26
N HIS A 3 -15.38 -0.55 18.73
CA HIS A 3 -15.71 -0.57 17.29
C HIS A 3 -14.74 0.28 16.44
N ILE A 4 -14.32 1.44 16.95
CA ILE A 4 -13.46 2.38 16.23
C ILE A 4 -12.07 1.80 15.98
N TYR A 5 -11.45 1.15 16.97
CA TYR A 5 -10.12 0.57 16.79
C TYR A 5 -10.16 -0.60 15.84
N ARG A 6 -11.23 -1.41 15.92
CA ARG A 6 -11.45 -2.49 14.98
C ARG A 6 -11.66 -1.95 13.57
N GLU A 7 -12.55 -0.99 13.35
CA GLU A 7 -12.82 -0.44 12.01
C GLU A 7 -11.57 0.19 11.35
N ILE A 8 -10.75 0.88 12.13
CA ILE A 8 -9.53 1.54 11.64
C ILE A 8 -8.42 0.52 11.40
N PHE A 9 -8.16 -0.37 12.37
CA PHE A 9 -7.00 -1.25 12.33
C PHE A 9 -7.27 -2.65 11.77
N ASP A 10 -8.53 -3.11 11.60
CA ASP A 10 -8.91 -4.39 10.95
C ASP A 10 -8.25 -4.56 9.58
N LYS A 11 -7.95 -3.43 8.95
CA LYS A 11 -7.36 -3.37 7.63
C LYS A 11 -5.92 -2.92 7.80
N PRO A 12 -4.94 -3.81 7.97
CA PRO A 12 -3.55 -3.37 8.20
C PRO A 12 -2.94 -2.64 6.99
N PHE A 13 -3.61 -2.73 5.84
CA PHE A 13 -3.36 -1.98 4.60
C PHE A 13 -4.50 -0.98 4.30
N PHE A 14 -5.11 -0.38 5.31
CA PHE A 14 -6.11 0.69 5.16
C PHE A 14 -5.56 1.82 4.26
N PHE A 15 -6.45 2.51 3.55
CA PHE A 15 -6.12 3.53 2.54
C PHE A 15 -5.25 3.07 1.33
N VAL A 16 -4.97 1.77 1.15
CA VAL A 16 -4.30 1.27 -0.09
C VAL A 16 -5.05 1.64 -1.39
N PRO A 17 -6.40 1.67 -1.43
CA PRO A 17 -7.11 2.17 -2.61
C PRO A 17 -6.71 3.61 -3.01
N TYR A 18 -6.30 4.46 -2.05
CA TYR A 18 -5.78 5.79 -2.34
C TYR A 18 -4.36 5.79 -2.90
N ARG A 19 -3.63 4.67 -2.79
CA ARG A 19 -2.26 4.55 -3.29
C ARG A 19 -2.22 4.01 -4.70
N ILE A 20 -3.18 3.18 -5.09
CA ILE A 20 -3.27 2.69 -6.48
C ILE A 20 -3.88 3.84 -7.29
N ALA A 21 -3.04 4.54 -8.05
CA ALA A 21 -3.54 5.57 -8.95
C ALA A 21 -4.61 4.95 -9.87
N GLY A 22 -5.70 5.64 -10.20
CA GLY A 22 -6.78 5.07 -11.01
C GLY A 22 -7.94 4.40 -10.27
N CYS A 23 -7.86 4.15 -8.95
CA CYS A 23 -9.05 3.72 -8.18
C CYS A 23 -10.07 4.85 -7.90
N TYR A 24 -9.69 6.10 -8.11
CA TYR A 24 -10.61 7.23 -8.21
C TYR A 24 -10.25 8.05 -9.44
N GLY A 25 -10.88 7.70 -10.57
CA GLY A 25 -10.83 8.53 -11.77
C GLY A 25 -11.50 9.87 -11.49
N GLU A 26 -10.86 10.95 -11.90
CA GLU A 26 -11.54 12.22 -12.13
C GLU A 26 -12.65 11.99 -13.16
N GLY A 27 -13.91 12.00 -12.70
CA GLY A 27 -15.06 12.40 -13.50
C GLY A 27 -15.43 11.58 -14.74
N LYS A 28 -15.39 10.24 -14.70
CA LYS A 28 -16.11 9.43 -15.71
C LYS A 28 -16.85 8.25 -15.10
N ASP A 29 -18.13 8.15 -15.49
CA ASP A 29 -19.11 7.16 -15.08
C ASP A 29 -18.54 5.74 -15.00
N GLN A 30 -18.66 5.16 -13.81
CA GLN A 30 -18.40 3.75 -13.55
C GLN A 30 -19.31 2.89 -14.42
N LYS A 31 -18.73 2.17 -15.37
CA LYS A 31 -19.24 0.85 -15.75
C LYS A 31 -18.36 -0.19 -15.07
N ASN A 32 -19.01 -0.96 -14.19
CA ASN A 32 -18.51 -2.17 -13.57
C ASN A 32 -17.77 -3.04 -14.58
N ASP A 33 -16.45 -3.11 -14.49
CA ASP A 33 -15.66 -4.19 -15.07
C ASP A 33 -15.08 -5.05 -13.94
N GLY A 34 -15.42 -6.34 -14.00
CA GLY A 34 -15.40 -7.33 -12.93
C GLY A 34 -14.03 -7.80 -12.41
N LEU A 35 -13.06 -6.90 -12.26
CA LEU A 35 -11.76 -7.19 -11.61
C LEU A 35 -11.64 -6.56 -10.21
N ALA A 36 -12.61 -5.75 -9.79
CA ALA A 36 -12.67 -5.08 -8.48
C ALA A 36 -13.43 -5.87 -7.39
N HIS A 37 -13.59 -7.19 -7.53
CA HIS A 37 -14.17 -8.02 -6.45
C HIS A 37 -13.18 -8.35 -5.31
N GLY A 38 -11.98 -7.77 -5.35
CA GLY A 38 -11.04 -7.79 -4.24
C GLY A 38 -11.44 -6.76 -3.19
N VAL A 39 -12.33 -7.16 -2.29
CA VAL A 39 -12.44 -6.57 -0.95
C VAL A 39 -12.95 -5.11 -0.95
N GLN A 40 -14.28 -4.96 -1.08
CA GLN A 40 -14.97 -3.68 -0.90
C GLN A 40 -15.01 -3.33 0.60
N PHE A 41 -13.88 -2.84 1.07
CA PHE A 41 -13.65 -2.41 2.44
C PHE A 41 -13.61 -0.88 2.46
N GLN A 42 -14.70 -0.21 2.09
CA GLN A 42 -14.88 1.21 2.38
C GLN A 42 -15.24 1.37 3.86
N SER A 43 -14.34 1.95 4.65
CA SER A 43 -14.72 2.51 5.95
C SER A 43 -15.24 3.93 5.75
N THR A 44 -16.13 4.38 6.63
CA THR A 44 -16.60 5.78 6.63
C THR A 44 -15.42 6.77 6.67
N LEU A 45 -14.31 6.37 7.31
CA LEU A 45 -13.07 7.15 7.39
C LEU A 45 -12.33 7.25 6.07
N ASP A 46 -12.39 6.22 5.22
CA ASP A 46 -11.84 6.29 3.87
C ASP A 46 -12.57 7.39 3.10
N ASP A 47 -13.91 7.37 3.07
CA ASP A 47 -14.70 8.35 2.30
C ASP A 47 -14.46 9.79 2.79
N ILE A 48 -14.45 10.00 4.12
CA ILE A 48 -14.13 11.31 4.73
C ILE A 48 -12.72 11.76 4.32
N LEU A 49 -11.72 10.87 4.38
CA LEU A 49 -10.37 11.21 3.95
C LEU A 49 -10.35 11.61 2.47
N GLY A 50 -11.05 10.87 1.61
CA GLY A 50 -11.14 11.15 0.18
C GLY A 50 -11.83 12.49 -0.13
N GLU A 51 -12.83 12.89 0.65
CA GLU A 51 -13.43 14.22 0.56
C GLU A 51 -12.45 15.32 0.97
N ILE A 52 -11.78 15.18 2.12
CA ILE A 52 -10.82 16.19 2.59
C ILE A 52 -9.65 16.32 1.60
N LEU A 53 -9.10 15.20 1.11
CA LEU A 53 -7.96 15.22 0.18
C LEU A 53 -8.30 15.92 -1.15
N ARG A 54 -9.54 15.81 -1.64
CA ARG A 54 -9.98 16.52 -2.86
C ARG A 54 -10.05 18.03 -2.69
N GLY A 55 -10.40 18.51 -1.49
CA GLY A 55 -10.50 19.94 -1.21
C GLY A 55 -9.20 20.56 -0.71
N ASN A 56 -8.44 19.84 0.12
CA ASN A 56 -7.21 20.29 0.74
C ASN A 56 -6.27 19.09 1.01
N PRO A 57 -5.35 18.77 0.09
CA PRO A 57 -4.41 17.66 0.23
C PRO A 57 -3.53 17.76 1.47
N GLU A 58 -3.02 18.96 1.79
CA GLU A 58 -2.17 19.21 2.95
C GLU A 58 -2.93 18.94 4.25
N GLY A 59 -4.14 19.49 4.35
CA GLY A 59 -5.04 19.30 5.48
C GLY A 59 -5.44 17.83 5.66
N GLY A 60 -5.76 17.13 4.57
CA GLY A 60 -6.16 15.72 4.60
C GLY A 60 -5.05 14.80 5.07
N HIS A 61 -3.83 14.97 4.55
CA HIS A 61 -2.69 14.18 5.00
C HIS A 61 -2.22 14.53 6.42
N ALA A 62 -2.32 15.80 6.83
CA ALA A 62 -2.07 16.21 8.21
C ALA A 62 -3.08 15.57 9.17
N TRP A 63 -4.37 15.64 8.84
CA TRP A 63 -5.46 15.03 9.61
C TRP A 63 -5.27 13.52 9.76
N ARG A 64 -5.06 12.80 8.65
CA ARG A 64 -4.76 11.36 8.66
C ARG A 64 -3.61 11.01 9.60
N SER A 65 -2.47 11.69 9.42
CA SER A 65 -1.25 11.43 10.19
C SER A 65 -1.45 11.71 11.69
N GLN A 66 -2.14 12.80 12.03
CA GLN A 66 -2.42 13.17 13.41
C GLN A 66 -3.41 12.22 14.07
N LEU A 67 -4.50 11.88 13.39
CA LEU A 67 -5.50 10.92 13.88
C LEU A 67 -4.84 9.59 14.25
N LEU A 68 -4.01 9.03 13.35
CA LEU A 68 -3.35 7.75 13.61
C LEU A 68 -2.32 7.83 14.74
N ARG A 69 -1.61 8.96 14.90
CA ARG A 69 -0.69 9.16 16.04
C ARG A 69 -1.42 9.28 17.37
N LEU A 70 -2.65 9.81 17.38
CA LEU A 70 -3.49 9.87 18.59
C LEU A 70 -4.03 8.48 18.95
N LEU A 71 -4.35 7.67 17.94
CA LEU A 71 -4.82 6.29 18.14
C LEU A 71 -3.67 5.34 18.49
N ASP A 72 -2.46 5.56 17.99
CA ASP A 72 -1.26 4.78 18.32
C ASP A 72 -0.16 5.67 18.92
N PRO A 73 -0.30 6.10 20.19
CA PRO A 73 0.65 7.01 20.81
C PRO A 73 2.04 6.38 20.94
N ILE A 74 3.06 7.24 20.92
CA ILE A 74 4.43 6.85 21.25
C ILE A 74 4.62 7.07 22.74
N LEU A 75 4.76 5.98 23.48
CA LEU A 75 5.01 6.03 24.91
C LEU A 75 6.47 6.35 25.17
N ARG A 76 6.74 7.31 26.04
CA ARG A 76 8.09 7.73 26.44
C ARG A 76 8.44 7.08 27.76
N THR A 77 9.55 6.34 27.78
CA THR A 77 10.02 5.58 28.95
C THR A 77 10.54 6.46 30.08
N ASP A 78 10.77 7.76 29.82
CA ASP A 78 11.41 8.72 30.73
C ASP A 78 10.42 9.56 31.56
N LYS A 79 9.11 9.37 31.39
CA LYS A 79 8.08 10.17 32.07
C LYS A 79 6.94 9.30 32.59
N ASP A 80 6.35 9.73 33.71
CA ASP A 80 5.07 9.20 34.18
C ASP A 80 3.98 9.59 33.19
N GLU A 81 3.73 8.72 32.21
CA GLU A 81 2.68 8.92 31.23
C GLU A 81 1.31 8.58 31.81
N PRO A 82 0.25 9.28 31.39
CA PRO A 82 -1.11 8.97 31.81
C PRO A 82 -1.47 7.52 31.48
N PRO A 83 -2.10 6.77 32.40
CA PRO A 83 -2.47 5.37 32.17
C PRO A 83 -3.41 5.18 30.96
N GLN A 84 -4.12 6.24 30.55
CA GLN A 84 -4.97 6.25 29.37
C GLN A 84 -4.16 6.03 28.08
N LEU A 85 -2.93 6.58 27.97
CA LEU A 85 -2.09 6.40 26.78
C LEU A 85 -1.67 4.94 26.61
N GLU A 86 -1.30 4.28 27.72
CA GLU A 86 -0.99 2.85 27.75
C GLU A 86 -2.21 2.01 27.32
N THR A 87 -3.41 2.35 27.81
CA THR A 87 -4.63 1.64 27.38
C THR A 87 -4.93 1.83 25.89
N THR A 88 -4.75 3.04 25.36
CA THR A 88 -4.93 3.34 23.93
C THR A 88 -3.91 2.59 23.08
N LYS A 89 -2.64 2.59 23.50
CA LYS A 89 -1.57 1.84 22.83
C LYS A 89 -1.87 0.36 22.74
N ARG A 90 -2.32 -0.23 23.86
CA ARG A 90 -2.68 -1.65 23.94
C ARG A 90 -3.85 -2.00 23.01
N ARG A 91 -4.87 -1.13 22.93
CA ARG A 91 -6.03 -1.32 22.03
C ARG A 91 -5.59 -1.34 20.57
N SER A 92 -4.75 -0.39 20.16
CA SER A 92 -4.21 -0.32 18.79
C SER A 92 -3.33 -1.52 18.45
N GLN A 93 -2.45 -1.94 19.35
CA GLN A 93 -1.63 -3.14 19.16
C GLN A 93 -2.49 -4.40 19.01
N THR A 94 -3.49 -4.57 19.88
CA THR A 94 -4.39 -5.74 19.82
C THR A 94 -5.12 -5.77 18.48
N ALA A 95 -5.69 -4.65 18.05
CA ALA A 95 -6.39 -4.58 16.78
C ALA A 95 -5.47 -4.83 15.57
N GLN A 96 -4.24 -4.34 15.58
CA GLN A 96 -3.24 -4.63 14.54
C GLN A 96 -2.86 -6.11 14.49
N GLU A 97 -2.76 -6.79 15.64
CA GLU A 97 -2.46 -8.22 15.70
C GLU A 97 -3.62 -9.08 15.18
N GLU A 98 -4.86 -8.73 15.52
CA GLU A 98 -6.07 -9.38 14.99
C GLU A 98 -6.14 -9.23 13.47
N ALA A 99 -6.00 -7.99 12.98
CA ALA A 99 -5.98 -7.67 11.55
C ALA A 99 -4.89 -8.42 10.77
N THR A 100 -3.72 -8.60 11.39
CA THR A 100 -2.63 -9.39 10.80
C THR A 100 -3.02 -10.86 10.63
N LYS A 101 -3.65 -11.45 11.65
CA LYS A 101 -4.14 -12.84 11.59
C LYS A 101 -5.20 -13.01 10.51
N ASP A 102 -6.14 -12.07 10.41
CA ASP A 102 -7.22 -12.12 9.44
C ASP A 102 -6.70 -12.08 7.99
N ILE A 103 -5.73 -11.21 7.70
CA ILE A 103 -5.09 -11.16 6.38
C ILE A 103 -4.35 -12.46 6.06
N ILE A 104 -3.62 -13.02 7.02
CA ILE A 104 -2.89 -14.28 6.80
C ILE A 104 -3.89 -15.38 6.50
N GLN A 105 -4.96 -15.48 7.28
CA GLN A 105 -6.03 -16.44 7.04
C GLN A 105 -6.67 -16.27 5.66
N TYR A 106 -6.94 -15.03 5.24
CA TYR A 106 -7.46 -14.73 3.91
C TYR A 106 -6.47 -15.15 2.80
N PHE A 107 -5.19 -14.85 2.94
CA PHE A 107 -4.16 -15.26 1.98
C PHE A 107 -4.06 -16.79 1.87
N MET A 108 -4.13 -17.48 3.00
CA MET A 108 -4.02 -18.94 3.11
C MET A 108 -5.25 -19.69 2.59
N THR A 109 -6.42 -19.05 2.62
CA THR A 109 -7.69 -19.64 2.15
C THR A 109 -8.11 -19.15 0.77
N GLY A 110 -7.49 -18.07 0.27
CA GLY A 110 -7.78 -17.47 -1.02
C GLY A 110 -7.03 -18.13 -2.17
N SER A 111 -7.03 -17.45 -3.33
CA SER A 111 -6.49 -17.98 -4.59
C SER A 111 -4.99 -18.33 -4.54
N ALA A 112 -4.22 -17.67 -3.66
CA ALA A 112 -2.81 -17.96 -3.47
C ALA A 112 -2.57 -19.39 -2.98
N ALA A 113 -3.52 -19.98 -2.23
CA ALA A 113 -3.45 -21.36 -1.78
C ALA A 113 -3.31 -22.36 -2.95
N HIS A 114 -3.92 -22.05 -4.10
CA HIS A 114 -3.83 -22.88 -5.31
C HIS A 114 -2.48 -22.77 -6.01
N ILE A 115 -1.74 -21.68 -5.83
CA ILE A 115 -0.41 -21.47 -6.42
C ILE A 115 0.67 -22.08 -5.53
N ILE A 116 0.50 -21.96 -4.21
CA ILE A 116 1.50 -22.42 -3.24
C ILE A 116 1.54 -23.96 -3.14
N CYS A 117 0.60 -24.67 -3.79
CA CYS A 117 0.71 -26.08 -4.22
C CYS A 117 1.47 -27.01 -3.27
N THR A 118 1.11 -27.00 -1.99
CA THR A 118 1.47 -28.01 -0.98
C THR A 118 0.69 -27.66 0.27
N PRO A 119 0.33 -28.63 1.13
CA PRO A 119 -0.25 -28.27 2.41
C PRO A 119 0.81 -27.45 3.15
N LEU A 120 0.57 -26.15 3.33
CA LEU A 120 1.18 -25.35 4.40
C LEU A 120 0.71 -25.97 5.73
N LYS A 121 1.24 -27.15 6.03
CA LYS A 121 1.22 -27.83 7.31
C LYS A 121 2.60 -27.77 7.96
N ASP A 122 3.61 -27.33 7.20
CA ASP A 122 4.91 -26.98 7.76
C ASP A 122 4.75 -25.72 8.63
N ALA A 123 4.74 -25.93 9.94
CA ALA A 123 4.66 -24.87 10.95
C ALA A 123 5.77 -23.82 10.77
N LYS A 124 6.93 -24.19 10.22
CA LYS A 124 8.01 -23.25 9.95
C LYS A 124 7.67 -22.28 8.82
N ALA A 125 7.11 -22.80 7.72
CA ALA A 125 6.69 -21.98 6.58
C ALA A 125 5.55 -21.01 6.97
N ILE A 126 4.59 -21.48 7.78
CA ILE A 126 3.53 -20.62 8.33
C ILE A 126 4.13 -19.53 9.23
N GLY A 127 5.05 -19.88 10.14
CA GLY A 127 5.71 -18.91 11.01
C GLY A 127 6.48 -17.83 10.25
N GLU A 128 7.16 -18.19 9.15
CA GLU A 128 7.83 -17.21 8.29
C GLU A 128 6.82 -16.31 7.54
N LEU A 129 5.71 -16.87 7.07
CA LEU A 129 4.64 -16.10 6.44
C LEU A 129 4.04 -15.09 7.42
N GLU A 130 3.73 -15.53 8.63
CA GLU A 130 3.26 -14.66 9.72
C GLU A 130 4.24 -13.51 9.99
N ARG A 131 5.55 -13.82 10.02
CA ARG A 131 6.60 -12.82 10.21
C ARG A 131 6.64 -11.79 9.08
N ILE A 132 6.50 -12.23 7.83
CA ILE A 132 6.46 -11.34 6.66
C ILE A 132 5.25 -10.41 6.75
N PHE A 133 4.06 -10.96 6.97
CA PHE A 133 2.83 -10.15 7.08
C PHE A 133 2.90 -9.16 8.24
N ARG A 134 3.30 -9.60 9.44
CA ARG A 134 3.47 -8.73 10.59
C ARG A 134 4.45 -7.59 10.31
N THR A 135 5.55 -7.88 9.61
CA THR A 135 6.50 -6.85 9.18
C THR A 135 5.85 -5.87 8.22
N ALA A 136 5.09 -6.36 7.22
CA ALA A 136 4.41 -5.51 6.25
C ALA A 136 3.31 -4.63 6.89
N VAL A 137 2.52 -5.17 7.81
CA VAL A 137 1.52 -4.43 8.60
C VAL A 137 2.18 -3.29 9.37
N HIS A 138 3.27 -3.59 10.11
CA HIS A 138 3.99 -2.59 10.88
C HIS A 138 4.60 -1.50 10.00
N MET A 139 5.17 -1.88 8.84
CA MET A 139 5.69 -0.92 7.87
C MET A 139 4.58 -0.05 7.29
N SER A 140 3.45 -0.65 6.88
CA SER A 140 2.26 0.04 6.39
C SER A 140 1.80 1.10 7.40
N HIS A 141 1.62 0.70 8.67
CA HIS A 141 1.24 1.60 9.75
C HIS A 141 2.22 2.77 9.90
N LYS A 142 3.53 2.51 9.96
CA LYS A 142 4.55 3.57 10.05
C LYS A 142 4.52 4.54 8.89
N LEU A 143 4.23 4.06 7.68
CA LEU A 143 4.08 4.92 6.50
C LEU A 143 2.86 5.81 6.65
N TRP A 144 1.76 5.31 7.22
CA TRP A 144 0.57 6.10 7.52
C TRP A 144 0.72 7.08 8.68
N LEU A 145 1.76 6.96 9.51
CA LEU A 145 2.09 8.01 10.46
C LEU A 145 2.79 9.20 9.83
N ARG A 146 3.23 9.12 8.57
CA ARG A 146 3.88 10.21 7.84
C ARG A 146 2.86 11.09 7.12
N ARG A 147 3.20 12.37 6.93
CA ARG A 147 2.42 13.33 6.13
C ARG A 147 2.60 13.11 4.63
N SER A 148 3.77 12.66 4.20
CA SER A 148 3.99 12.25 2.81
C SER A 148 3.03 11.14 2.40
N SER A 149 2.54 11.18 1.17
CA SER A 149 1.72 10.14 0.56
C SER A 149 2.57 9.21 -0.29
N LEU A 150 2.27 7.91 -0.27
CA LEU A 150 2.88 6.92 -1.15
C LEU A 150 1.88 6.52 -2.22
N GLU A 151 2.33 6.53 -3.47
CA GLU A 151 1.56 6.08 -4.62
C GLU A 151 2.22 4.85 -5.21
N ILE A 152 1.40 3.90 -5.64
CA ILE A 152 1.77 2.63 -6.24
C ILE A 152 1.14 2.63 -7.63
N GLN A 153 1.98 2.57 -8.65
CA GLN A 153 1.51 2.41 -10.04
C GLN A 153 1.76 1.00 -10.51
N THR A 154 0.68 0.36 -10.93
CA THR A 154 0.57 -1.00 -11.45
C THR A 154 0.34 -0.97 -12.97
N LEU A 155 0.01 -2.11 -13.56
CA LEU A 155 -0.17 -2.23 -15.01
C LEU A 155 -1.25 -1.30 -15.57
N GLN A 156 -2.28 -0.98 -14.78
CA GLN A 156 -3.38 -0.12 -15.23
C GLN A 156 -2.97 1.36 -15.34
N GLU A 157 -1.98 1.80 -14.55
CA GLU A 157 -1.54 3.20 -14.49
C GLU A 157 -0.29 3.48 -15.30
N LEU A 158 0.49 2.43 -15.59
CA LEU A 158 1.72 2.54 -16.35
C LEU A 158 1.42 2.59 -17.87
N PRO A 159 2.34 3.15 -18.68
CA PRO A 159 2.23 3.07 -20.12
C PRO A 159 2.07 1.63 -20.61
N SER A 160 1.21 1.41 -21.61
CA SER A 160 0.96 0.07 -22.17
C SER A 160 2.15 -0.51 -22.95
N HIS A 161 3.10 0.33 -23.34
CA HIS A 161 4.29 -0.04 -24.10
C HIS A 161 5.54 0.45 -23.39
N PHE A 162 6.61 -0.33 -23.50
CA PHE A 162 7.90 -0.01 -22.91
C PHE A 162 8.59 1.13 -23.67
N ASN A 163 9.26 1.99 -22.92
CA ASN A 163 10.11 3.04 -23.43
C ASN A 163 11.29 3.21 -22.47
N SER A 164 12.51 3.00 -22.98
CA SER A 164 13.76 3.07 -22.24
C SER A 164 14.03 4.43 -21.59
N GLY A 165 13.47 5.51 -22.14
CA GLY A 165 13.53 6.87 -21.59
C GLY A 165 12.45 7.18 -20.55
N HIS A 166 11.51 6.29 -20.29
CA HIS A 166 10.42 6.55 -19.35
C HIS A 166 10.88 6.31 -17.90
N VAL A 167 10.92 7.37 -17.09
CA VAL A 167 11.46 7.36 -15.71
C VAL A 167 10.81 6.34 -14.77
N LEU A 168 9.55 5.95 -15.04
CA LEU A 168 8.83 4.97 -14.21
C LEU A 168 9.06 3.52 -14.63
N LEU A 169 9.77 3.25 -15.72
CA LEU A 169 9.90 1.91 -16.27
C LEU A 169 11.34 1.42 -16.21
N ARG A 170 11.52 0.20 -15.73
CA ARG A 170 12.78 -0.53 -15.76
C ARG A 170 12.52 -1.92 -16.33
N PRO A 171 13.29 -2.37 -17.32
CA PRO A 171 13.13 -3.72 -17.85
C PRO A 171 13.55 -4.77 -16.81
N HIS A 172 12.87 -5.90 -16.81
CA HIS A 172 13.22 -7.06 -16.00
C HIS A 172 14.62 -7.58 -16.36
N SER A 173 15.35 -8.13 -15.38
CA SER A 173 16.74 -8.60 -15.58
C SER A 173 16.89 -9.70 -16.62
N LEU A 174 15.82 -10.43 -16.95
CA LEU A 174 15.81 -11.44 -18.03
C LEU A 174 15.96 -10.84 -19.43
N HIS A 175 15.76 -9.53 -19.58
CA HIS A 175 15.95 -8.78 -20.83
C HIS A 175 17.38 -8.26 -21.00
N SER A 176 18.28 -8.53 -20.05
CA SER A 176 19.66 -8.02 -20.05
C SER A 176 20.41 -8.30 -21.36
N ASN A 177 20.29 -9.52 -21.89
CA ASN A 177 20.97 -9.91 -23.13
C ASN A 177 20.49 -9.08 -24.33
N ALA A 178 19.18 -8.84 -24.46
CA ALA A 178 18.62 -8.04 -25.56
C ALA A 178 18.98 -6.55 -25.47
N LEU A 179 19.26 -6.05 -24.26
CA LEU A 179 19.57 -4.66 -23.99
C LEU A 179 21.08 -4.34 -23.94
N THR A 180 21.93 -5.37 -23.97
CA THR A 180 23.40 -5.19 -23.89
C THR A 180 23.94 -4.49 -25.13
N ASP A 181 23.43 -4.83 -26.31
CA ASP A 181 23.90 -4.27 -27.58
C ASP A 181 23.15 -3.00 -27.98
N ASN A 182 21.87 -2.87 -27.59
CA ASN A 182 21.05 -1.70 -27.86
C ASN A 182 20.06 -1.48 -26.70
N GLY A 183 20.28 -0.43 -25.91
CA GLY A 183 19.43 -0.09 -24.76
C GLY A 183 17.98 0.27 -25.10
N ALA A 184 17.68 0.53 -26.37
CA ALA A 184 16.34 0.81 -26.88
C ALA A 184 15.74 -0.37 -27.67
N ALA A 185 16.37 -1.56 -27.67
CA ALA A 185 15.92 -2.71 -28.45
C ALA A 185 14.48 -3.16 -28.15
N LEU A 186 13.97 -2.83 -26.95
CA LEU A 186 12.65 -3.21 -26.48
C LEU A 186 11.66 -2.04 -26.51
N ASP A 187 12.05 -0.88 -27.02
CA ASP A 187 11.17 0.28 -27.11
C ASP A 187 9.98 -0.01 -28.04
N GLY A 188 8.79 0.41 -27.61
CA GLY A 188 7.54 0.12 -28.30
C GLY A 188 7.01 -1.30 -28.09
N GLN A 189 7.71 -2.18 -27.36
CA GLN A 189 7.17 -3.51 -27.05
C GLN A 189 6.05 -3.41 -25.98
N PRO A 190 4.97 -4.18 -26.11
CA PRO A 190 3.89 -4.15 -25.13
C PRO A 190 4.36 -4.69 -23.78
N ILE A 191 4.02 -3.98 -22.70
CA ILE A 191 4.27 -4.44 -21.34
C ILE A 191 3.22 -5.52 -21.01
N ARG A 192 3.70 -6.74 -20.74
CA ARG A 192 2.81 -7.87 -20.43
C ARG A 192 2.65 -8.07 -18.94
N ILE A 193 3.72 -7.85 -18.17
CA ILE A 193 3.75 -8.11 -16.74
C ILE A 193 4.47 -6.97 -16.03
N VAL A 194 3.88 -6.49 -14.93
CA VAL A 194 4.55 -5.65 -13.93
C VAL A 194 4.99 -6.57 -12.80
N VAL A 195 6.27 -6.89 -12.74
CA VAL A 195 6.85 -7.79 -11.72
C VAL A 195 6.98 -7.06 -10.38
N GLN A 196 7.30 -5.77 -10.43
CA GLN A 196 7.34 -4.90 -9.26
C GLN A 196 6.70 -3.57 -9.65
N PRO A 197 5.72 -3.05 -8.88
CA PRO A 197 5.08 -1.79 -9.22
C PRO A 197 6.04 -0.61 -9.06
N ALA A 198 5.72 0.50 -9.73
CA ALA A 198 6.40 1.77 -9.47
C ALA A 198 5.90 2.32 -8.13
N ILE A 199 6.83 2.89 -7.37
CA ILE A 199 6.54 3.52 -6.07
C ILE A 199 6.95 4.98 -6.18
N LEU A 200 5.98 5.86 -5.95
CA LEU A 200 6.17 7.30 -5.95
C LEU A 200 5.80 7.86 -4.57
N VAL A 201 6.40 9.00 -4.21
CA VAL A 201 6.04 9.76 -3.01
C VAL A 201 5.62 11.16 -3.40
N ARG A 202 4.50 11.62 -2.84
CA ARG A 202 4.09 13.02 -2.88
C ARG A 202 4.19 13.64 -1.50
N GLY A 203 4.55 14.91 -1.48
CA GLY A 203 4.65 15.69 -0.27
C GLY A 203 5.88 15.38 0.57
N LYS A 204 6.41 16.43 1.19
CA LYS A 204 7.55 16.38 2.10
C LYS A 204 7.12 15.97 3.51
N SER A 205 8.10 15.79 4.40
CA SER A 205 7.86 15.37 5.79
C SER A 205 7.08 16.38 6.63
N ASP A 206 7.19 17.66 6.28
CA ASP A 206 6.44 18.77 6.86
C ASP A 206 4.97 18.80 6.38
N GLY A 207 4.66 18.13 5.28
CA GLY A 207 3.34 18.11 4.66
C GLY A 207 3.11 19.25 3.67
N SER A 208 4.14 19.66 2.93
CA SER A 208 4.07 20.58 1.79
C SER A 208 4.42 19.87 0.47
N GLU A 209 4.19 20.52 -0.67
CA GLU A 209 4.64 20.08 -2.02
C GLU A 209 4.03 18.75 -2.51
N TYR A 210 2.70 18.63 -2.50
CA TYR A 210 2.01 17.44 -3.03
C TYR A 210 1.87 17.42 -4.56
N GLU A 211 2.06 18.56 -5.23
CA GLU A 211 1.91 18.69 -6.70
C GLU A 211 2.89 17.81 -7.49
N HIS A 212 4.06 17.54 -6.92
CA HIS A 212 5.10 16.76 -7.58
C HIS A 212 5.32 15.42 -6.88
N ALA A 213 5.38 14.36 -7.69
CA ALA A 213 5.74 13.04 -7.23
C ALA A 213 7.23 12.79 -7.45
N VAL A 214 7.89 12.25 -6.44
CA VAL A 214 9.27 11.74 -6.52
C VAL A 214 9.22 10.24 -6.73
N VAL A 215 9.89 9.75 -7.76
CA VAL A 215 10.02 8.32 -8.02
C VAL A 215 10.99 7.71 -7.01
N LEU A 216 10.48 6.93 -6.06
CA LEU A 216 11.33 6.14 -5.16
C LEU A 216 11.86 4.89 -5.84
N LYS A 217 11.01 4.27 -6.67
CA LYS A 217 11.35 3.04 -7.36
C LYS A 217 10.57 2.96 -8.67
N PRO A 218 11.24 2.79 -9.82
CA PRO A 218 10.55 2.51 -11.08
C PRO A 218 9.94 1.11 -11.05
N ALA A 219 8.89 0.92 -11.83
CA ALA A 219 8.29 -0.38 -12.04
C ALA A 219 9.26 -1.29 -12.78
N VAL A 220 9.35 -2.55 -12.35
CA VAL A 220 10.08 -3.58 -13.09
C VAL A 220 9.10 -4.31 -13.98
N VAL A 221 9.31 -4.20 -15.28
CA VAL A 221 8.36 -4.66 -16.30
C VAL A 221 8.97 -5.70 -17.22
N TRP A 222 8.12 -6.61 -17.69
CA TRP A 222 8.50 -7.64 -18.64
C TRP A 222 7.70 -7.45 -19.93
N MET A 223 8.44 -7.35 -21.02
CA MET A 223 7.98 -7.33 -22.40
C MET A 223 8.13 -8.76 -22.96
N GLY A 224 7.24 -9.16 -23.87
CA GLY A 224 7.09 -10.52 -24.43
C GLY A 224 8.37 -11.25 -24.79
#